data_AF-A0A7J2YWT5-F1
#
_entry.id   AF-A0A7J2YWT5-F1
#
_cell.length_a   1.000
_cell.length_b   1.000
_cell.length_c   1.000
_cell.angle_alpha   90.00
_cell.angle_beta   90.00
_cell.angle_gamma   90.00
#
_symmetry.space_group_name_H-M   'P 1'
#
loop_
_entity.id
_entity.type
_entity.pdbx_description
1 polymer ?
#
loop_
_entity_poly.entity_id
_entity_poly.type
_entity_poly.pdbx_seq_one_letter_code
_entity_poly.pdbx_strand_id
1 'polypeptide(L)'
;MELIEQVVTVKVDSKGRICIPAEMRDKIGKIAVIKNTPQGILITPGKREDFIKAFNKLITSEPKRKGKPKLATPKEMKSVWRTVK
;
A
#
# COMPACT_ATOMS: atom_id res chain seq x y z
N MET A 1 7.96 -6.52 -29.67
CA MET A 1 8.61 -5.55 -28.77
C MET A 1 9.51 -6.34 -27.85
N GLU A 2 10.81 -6.36 -28.15
CA GLU A 2 11.80 -7.02 -27.30
C GLU A 2 11.88 -6.24 -25.97
N LEU A 3 11.56 -6.94 -24.87
CA LEU A 3 11.83 -6.46 -23.53
C LEU A 3 13.34 -6.58 -23.31
N ILE A 4 14.06 -5.49 -23.57
CA ILE A 4 15.49 -5.40 -23.28
C ILE A 4 15.63 -5.46 -21.75
N GLU A 5 16.15 -6.57 -21.24
CA GLU A 5 16.55 -6.68 -19.84
C GLU A 5 17.78 -5.79 -19.61
N GLN A 6 17.54 -4.57 -19.13
CA GLN A 6 18.61 -3.69 -18.66
C GLN A 6 19.00 -4.11 -17.24
N VAL A 7 20.12 -4.82 -17.14
CA VAL A 7 20.75 -5.16 -15.86
C VAL A 7 21.80 -4.08 -15.55
N VAL A 8 21.52 -3.25 -14.54
CA VAL A 8 22.45 -2.21 -14.08
C VAL A 8 22.81 -2.47 -12.62
N THR A 9 24.10 -2.65 -12.36
CA THR A 9 24.63 -2.79 -11.00
C THR A 9 24.85 -1.42 -10.39
N VAL A 10 24.20 -1.15 -9.26
CA VAL A 10 24.27 0.13 -8.54
C VAL A 10 24.77 -0.10 -7.13
N LYS A 11 25.66 0.78 -6.67
CA LYS A 11 26.16 0.75 -5.29
C LYS A 11 25.12 1.32 -4.33
N VAL A 12 24.93 0.66 -3.20
CA VAL A 12 24.11 1.16 -2.10
C VAL A 12 24.95 2.16 -1.30
N ASP A 13 24.44 3.38 -1.13
CA ASP A 13 25.08 4.39 -0.28
C ASP A 13 24.97 4.01 1.20
N SER A 14 25.84 4.57 2.03
CA SER A 14 25.86 4.48 3.50
C SER A 14 24.50 4.69 4.18
N LYS A 15 23.60 5.47 3.56
CA LYS A 15 22.24 5.75 4.05
C LYS A 15 21.16 4.81 3.48
N GLY A 16 21.55 3.71 2.82
CA GLY A 16 20.62 2.75 2.21
C GLY A 16 19.92 3.28 0.95
N ARG A 17 20.50 4.26 0.27
CA ARG A 17 19.92 4.87 -0.94
C ARG A 17 20.51 4.22 -2.18
N ILE A 18 19.67 4.10 -3.22
CA ILE A 18 20.07 3.62 -4.54
C ILE A 18 19.83 4.74 -5.54
N CYS A 19 20.84 5.09 -6.32
CA CYS A 19 20.66 6.06 -7.40
C CYS A 19 20.04 5.35 -8.60
N ILE A 20 18.78 5.69 -8.90
CA ILE A 20 18.08 5.16 -10.08
C ILE A 20 18.64 5.86 -11.33
N PRO A 21 19.13 5.11 -12.34
CA PRO A 21 19.59 5.66 -13.62
C PRO A 21 18.54 6.52 -14.32
N ALA A 22 18.96 7.51 -15.10
CA ALA A 22 18.07 8.47 -15.75
C ALA A 22 16.98 7.79 -16.62
N GLU A 23 17.37 6.78 -17.39
CA GLU A 23 16.47 6.04 -18.30
C GLU A 23 15.32 5.32 -17.58
N MET A 24 15.55 4.90 -16.33
CA MET A 24 14.55 4.22 -15.51
C MET A 24 13.73 5.21 -14.67
N ARG A 25 14.25 6.42 -14.46
CA ARG A 25 13.59 7.46 -13.65
C ARG A 25 12.27 7.91 -14.27
N ASP A 26 12.22 8.03 -15.59
CA ASP A 26 11.00 8.42 -16.31
C ASP A 26 9.90 7.35 -16.21
N LYS A 27 10.30 6.07 -16.18
CA LYS A 27 9.36 4.94 -16.06
C LYS A 27 8.78 4.82 -14.65
N ILE A 28 9.56 5.10 -13.61
CA ILE A 28 9.12 4.98 -12.20
C ILE A 28 8.35 6.22 -11.73
N GLY A 29 8.79 7.40 -12.15
CA GLY A 29 8.23 8.67 -11.71
C GLY A 29 8.67 9.07 -10.29
N LYS A 30 7.86 9.93 -9.64
CA LYS A 30 8.22 10.57 -8.36
C LYS A 30 8.06 9.67 -7.14
N ILE A 31 7.22 8.64 -7.22
CA ILE A 31 6.89 7.75 -6.11
C ILE A 31 7.06 6.32 -6.63
N ALA A 32 7.66 5.45 -5.80
CA ALA A 32 7.87 4.05 -6.11
C ALA A 32 7.28 3.18 -5.00
N VAL A 33 6.73 2.02 -5.37
CA VAL A 33 6.30 0.99 -4.42
C VAL A 33 7.36 -0.09 -4.38
N ILE A 34 7.88 -0.34 -3.19
CA ILE A 34 8.86 -1.39 -2.92
C ILE A 34 8.12 -2.58 -2.31
N LYS A 35 8.20 -3.75 -2.96
CA LYS A 35 7.65 -5.01 -2.45
C LYS A 35 8.77 -6.02 -2.27
N ASN A 36 8.77 -6.68 -1.11
CA ASN A 36 9.68 -7.79 -0.86
C ASN A 36 9.03 -9.08 -1.40
N THR A 37 9.71 -9.80 -2.29
CA THR A 37 9.26 -11.08 -2.85
C THR A 37 10.32 -12.15 -2.55
N PRO A 38 9.97 -13.46 -2.64
CA PRO A 38 10.95 -14.53 -2.40
C PRO A 38 12.15 -14.52 -3.35
N GLN A 39 12.01 -13.89 -4.52
CA GLN A 39 13.05 -13.80 -5.56
C GLN A 39 13.88 -12.51 -5.43
N GLY A 40 13.49 -11.58 -4.56
CA GLY A 40 14.20 -10.31 -4.34
C GLY A 40 13.28 -9.14 -4.06
N ILE A 41 13.76 -7.93 -4.35
CA ILE A 41 13.01 -6.69 -4.14
C ILE A 41 12.46 -6.20 -5.47
N LEU A 42 11.14 -6.07 -5.56
CA LEU A 42 10.45 -5.52 -6.73
C LEU A 42 10.12 -4.04 -6.51
N ILE A 43 10.62 -3.20 -7.42
CA ILE A 43 10.32 -1.76 -7.45
C ILE A 43 9.38 -1.49 -8.61
N THR A 44 8.22 -0.92 -8.33
CA THR A 44 7.23 -0.55 -9.36
C THR A 44 6.84 0.92 -9.26
N PRO A 45 6.42 1.55 -10.37
CA PRO A 45 5.91 2.92 -10.35
C PRO A 45 4.77 3.03 -9.34
N GLY A 46 4.91 3.96 -8.40
CA GLY A 46 3.91 4.21 -7.38
C GLY A 46 2.81 5.08 -7.94
N LYS A 47 1.59 4.54 -8.00
CA LYS A 47 0.40 5.38 -8.12
C LYS A 47 0.13 5.97 -6.74
N ARG A 48 -0.01 7.29 -6.63
CA ARG A 48 -0.72 7.85 -5.48
C ARG A 48 -2.08 7.18 -5.47
N GLU A 49 -2.46 6.54 -4.36
CA GLU A 49 -3.87 6.21 -4.17
C GLU A 49 -4.62 7.52 -4.31
N ASP A 50 -5.46 7.59 -5.35
CA ASP A 50 -6.33 8.73 -5.56
C ASP A 50 -7.29 8.75 -4.38
N PHE A 51 -7.10 9.70 -3.48
CA PHE A 51 -7.88 9.84 -2.25
C PHE A 51 -9.37 9.80 -2.55
N ILE A 52 -9.79 10.46 -3.64
CA ILE A 52 -11.18 10.50 -4.08
C ILE A 52 -11.66 9.09 -4.44
N LYS A 53 -10.83 8.30 -5.14
CA LYS A 53 -11.16 6.92 -5.51
C LYS A 53 -11.25 5.99 -4.29
N ALA A 54 -10.33 6.12 -3.33
CA ALA A 54 -10.34 5.34 -2.10
C ALA A 54 -11.54 5.71 -1.20
N PHE A 55 -11.82 7.01 -1.09
CA PHE A 55 -12.96 7.54 -0.35
C PHE A 55 -14.30 7.10 -0.94
N ASN A 56 -14.44 7.22 -2.27
CA ASN A 56 -15.64 6.75 -2.97
C ASN A 56 -15.84 5.26 -2.76
N LYS A 57 -14.79 4.44 -2.92
CA LYS A 57 -14.86 2.99 -2.66
C LYS A 57 -15.33 2.67 -1.24
N LEU A 58 -14.93 3.47 -0.25
CA LEU A 58 -15.30 3.26 1.15
C LEU A 58 -16.76 3.64 1.41
N ILE A 59 -17.22 4.79 0.91
CA ILE A 59 -18.61 5.25 1.10
C ILE A 59 -19.60 4.38 0.32
N THR A 60 -19.25 3.95 -0.89
CA THR A 60 -20.10 3.09 -1.71
C THR A 60 -19.99 1.61 -1.34
N SER A 61 -19.14 1.25 -0.36
CA SER A 61 -19.03 -0.14 0.07
C SER A 61 -20.31 -0.58 0.78
N GLU A 62 -20.72 -1.83 0.55
CA GLU A 62 -21.90 -2.35 1.22
C GLU A 62 -21.70 -2.34 2.74
N PRO A 63 -22.63 -1.75 3.51
CA PRO A 63 -22.51 -1.75 4.96
C PRO A 63 -22.61 -3.18 5.48
N LYS A 64 -21.68 -3.56 6.36
CA LYS A 64 -21.69 -4.89 7.03
C LYS A 64 -22.99 -5.14 7.80
N ARG A 65 -23.61 -4.08 8.31
CA ARG A 65 -24.89 -4.15 9.03
C ARG A 65 -26.03 -3.92 8.04
N LYS A 66 -26.61 -5.01 7.54
CA LYS A 66 -27.87 -4.99 6.77
C LYS A 66 -29.01 -5.36 7.73
N GLY A 67 -29.66 -4.37 8.35
CA GLY A 67 -30.81 -4.62 9.25
C GLY A 67 -31.06 -3.54 10.30
N LYS A 68 -32.14 -3.68 11.09
CA LYS A 68 -32.44 -2.76 12.19
C LYS A 68 -31.31 -2.80 13.23
N PRO A 69 -30.80 -1.64 13.68
CA PRO A 69 -29.77 -1.61 14.71
C PRO A 69 -30.30 -2.27 15.98
N LYS A 70 -29.54 -3.23 16.51
CA LYS A 70 -29.80 -3.82 17.82
C LYS A 70 -29.06 -3.01 18.88
N LEU A 71 -29.74 -2.69 19.96
CA LEU A 71 -29.09 -2.12 21.14
C LEU A 71 -28.07 -3.13 21.67
N ALA A 72 -26.85 -2.68 21.87
CA ALA A 72 -25.83 -3.49 22.50
C ALA A 72 -26.21 -3.73 23.97
N THR A 73 -26.02 -4.95 24.45
CA THR A 73 -26.21 -5.26 25.87
C THR A 73 -25.09 -4.62 26.71
N PRO A 74 -25.32 -4.35 28.00
CA PRO A 74 -24.26 -3.84 28.89
C PRO A 74 -23.00 -4.71 28.93
N LYS A 75 -23.14 -6.03 28.72
CA LYS A 75 -22.02 -6.98 28.65
C LYS A 75 -21.18 -6.79 27.38
N GLU A 76 -21.81 -6.57 26.23
CA GLU A 76 -21.14 -6.28 24.95
C GLU A 76 -20.51 -4.88 24.94
N MET A 77 -21.17 -3.89 25.54
CA MET A 77 -20.56 -2.57 25.71
C MET A 77 -19.27 -2.69 26.53
N LYS A 78 -19.32 -3.39 27.68
CA LYS A 78 -18.16 -3.58 28.57
C LYS A 78 -17.06 -4.46 27.97
N SER A 79 -17.31 -5.28 26.95
CA SER A 79 -16.26 -6.08 26.31
C SER A 79 -15.32 -5.25 25.44
N VAL A 80 -15.80 -4.16 24.84
CA VAL A 80 -14.97 -3.21 24.08
C VAL A 80 -13.93 -2.53 24.99
N TRP A 81 -14.34 -2.17 26.22
CA TRP A 81 -13.46 -1.52 27.20
C TRP A 81 -12.50 -2.47 27.93
N ARG A 82 -12.66 -3.79 27.78
CA ARG A 82 -11.83 -4.79 28.48
C ARG A 82 -10.46 -5.05 27.86
N THR A 83 -10.12 -4.39 26.77
CA THR A 83 -8.78 -4.51 26.17
C THR A 83 -7.89 -3.34 26.57
N VAL A 84 -7.26 -3.46 27.74
CA VAL A 84 -5.80 -3.37 27.90
C VAL A 84 -5.42 -4.24 29.11
N LYS A 85 -4.81 -5.40 28.89
CA LYS A 85 -3.91 -6.05 29.83
C LYS A 85 -2.79 -6.71 29.05
#